data_AF-A0A2S6ZEL6-F1
#
_entry.id   AF-A0A2S6ZEL6-F1
#
_cell.length_a   1.000
_cell.length_b   1.000
_cell.length_c   1.000
_cell.angle_alpha   90.00
_cell.angle_beta   90.00
_cell.angle_gamma   90.00
#
_symmetry.space_group_name_H-M   'P 1'
#
loop_
_entity.id
_entity.type
_entity.pdbx_description
1 polymer ?
#
loop_
_entity_poly.entity_id
_entity_poly.type
_entity_poly.pdbx_seq_one_letter_code
_entity_poly.pdbx_strand_id
1 'polypeptide(L)'
;MRGEGAAFTGAQAMASAWAGSITGHGYAIQGNGLNSEAVVAAMHDGFLGGNGALADRLVAALAAGERVGGQRTGKMSAALLVRTPQGGFQDINLRIDAASEPVPELRHLLDLNQANSAMGRTGRAQRQGNAEQAQGALSEALRLGVDWDCIWRRAARLQMALGHSNGARQALAAFAHLNPAWAQLERQDPLYAALPSDAPPQSPPSRSQ
;
A
#
# COMPACT_ATOMS: atom_id res chain seq x y z
N MET A 1 4.49 27.63 -6.53
CA MET A 1 5.61 27.40 -5.59
C MET A 1 6.58 26.41 -6.22
N ARG A 2 7.90 26.60 -6.05
CA ARG A 2 8.94 25.72 -6.65
C ARG A 2 9.30 24.49 -5.79
N GLY A 3 8.64 24.30 -4.65
CA GLY A 3 8.86 23.15 -3.77
C GLY A 3 10.19 23.19 -3.01
N GLU A 4 10.81 24.35 -2.86
CA GLU A 4 12.06 24.48 -2.09
C GLU A 4 11.84 24.09 -0.63
N GLY A 5 12.65 23.16 -0.13
CA GLY A 5 12.60 22.73 1.26
C GLY A 5 13.07 23.84 2.19
N ALA A 6 12.33 24.06 3.28
CA ALA A 6 12.74 24.93 4.37
C ALA A 6 12.62 24.16 5.69
N ALA A 7 13.52 24.47 6.63
CA ALA A 7 13.53 23.83 7.94
C ALA A 7 13.87 24.82 9.05
N PHE A 8 13.31 24.58 10.23
CA PHE A 8 13.62 25.31 11.44
C PHE A 8 13.59 24.33 12.62
N THR A 9 14.63 24.35 13.45
CA THR A 9 14.69 23.52 14.65
C THR A 9 14.79 24.42 15.87
N GLY A 10 13.72 24.47 16.68
CA GLY A 10 13.64 25.33 17.85
C GLY A 10 14.54 24.89 19.01
N ALA A 11 14.84 25.81 19.91
CA ALA A 11 15.75 25.58 21.04
C ALA A 11 15.35 24.38 21.92
N GLN A 12 14.06 24.16 22.16
CA GLN A 12 13.58 23.01 22.94
C GLN A 12 13.85 21.67 22.23
N ALA A 13 13.70 21.62 20.91
CA ALA A 13 14.03 20.41 20.14
C ALA A 13 15.55 20.16 20.16
N MET A 14 16.37 21.22 20.06
CA MET A 14 17.83 21.12 20.18
C MET A 14 18.29 20.61 21.54
N ALA A 15 17.50 20.79 22.60
CA ALA A 15 17.77 20.24 23.92
C ALA A 15 17.43 18.74 24.07
N SER A 16 16.81 18.11 23.06
CA SER A 16 16.56 16.66 23.03
C SER A 16 17.85 15.89 22.73
N ALA A 17 17.80 14.54 22.81
CA ALA A 17 18.97 13.69 22.57
C ALA A 17 19.67 13.96 21.22
N TRP A 18 18.89 14.16 20.17
CA TRP A 18 19.33 14.69 18.89
C TRP A 18 18.15 15.31 18.15
N ALA A 19 18.38 16.43 17.49
CA ALA A 19 17.42 17.05 16.58
C ALA A 19 18.15 17.72 15.41
N GLY A 20 17.49 17.81 14.27
CA GLY A 20 18.08 18.38 13.06
C GLY A 20 17.23 18.18 11.82
N SER A 21 17.77 18.61 10.68
CA SER A 21 17.07 18.55 9.40
C SER A 21 18.01 18.49 8.20
N ILE A 22 17.51 17.94 7.10
CA ILE A 22 18.11 18.02 5.77
C ILE A 22 17.03 18.55 4.82
N THR A 23 17.41 19.51 3.97
CA THR A 23 16.51 20.10 2.96
C THR A 23 17.12 19.97 1.58
N GLY A 24 16.26 19.99 0.56
CA GLY A 24 16.68 20.02 -0.83
C GLY A 24 15.54 20.40 -1.75
N HIS A 25 15.73 20.20 -3.05
CA HIS A 25 14.72 20.54 -4.04
C HIS A 25 13.54 19.58 -3.96
N GLY A 26 12.40 20.04 -3.43
CA GLY A 26 11.18 19.23 -3.32
C GLY A 26 11.05 18.45 -2.01
N TYR A 27 11.93 18.63 -1.02
CA TYR A 27 11.84 17.92 0.25
C TYR A 27 12.45 18.67 1.44
N ALA A 28 11.91 18.39 2.62
CA ALA A 28 12.50 18.71 3.92
C ALA A 28 12.28 17.52 4.85
N ILE A 29 13.34 17.02 5.47
CA ILE A 29 13.33 15.88 6.38
C ILE A 29 13.86 16.37 7.71
N GLN A 30 13.13 16.10 8.78
CA GLN A 30 13.41 16.67 10.10
C GLN A 30 13.06 15.66 11.18
N GLY A 31 13.70 15.79 12.34
CA GLY A 31 13.31 15.04 13.53
C GLY A 31 13.85 15.64 14.80
N ASN A 32 13.25 15.25 15.92
CA ASN A 32 13.65 15.60 17.27
C ASN A 32 13.53 14.37 18.17
N GLY A 33 14.36 14.29 19.22
CA GLY A 33 14.44 13.11 20.07
C GLY A 33 14.91 11.86 19.33
N LEU A 34 15.68 12.02 18.24
CA LEU A 34 16.21 10.89 17.48
C LEU A 34 17.38 10.23 18.21
N ASN A 35 17.68 9.00 17.82
CA ASN A 35 18.85 8.31 18.35
C ASN A 35 20.18 8.96 17.91
N SER A 36 20.23 9.48 16.67
CA SER A 36 21.40 10.17 16.11
C SER A 36 21.06 10.89 14.80
N GLU A 37 22.03 11.64 14.26
CA GLU A 37 21.97 12.25 12.92
C GLU A 37 21.77 11.23 11.79
N ALA A 38 22.28 10.01 11.99
CA ALA A 38 22.19 8.95 10.99
C ALA A 38 20.74 8.64 10.61
N VAL A 39 19.77 8.91 11.50
CA VAL A 39 18.34 8.74 11.21
C VAL A 39 17.89 9.66 10.08
N VAL A 40 18.18 10.97 10.16
CA VAL A 40 17.77 11.93 9.11
C VAL A 40 18.55 11.68 7.82
N ALA A 41 19.84 11.31 7.91
CA ALA A 41 20.63 10.91 6.74
C ALA A 41 20.06 9.66 6.05
N ALA A 42 19.69 8.62 6.80
CA ALA A 42 19.08 7.42 6.24
C ALA A 42 17.70 7.70 5.62
N MET A 43 16.88 8.55 6.25
CA MET A 43 15.61 8.99 5.68
C MET A 43 15.81 9.74 4.35
N HIS A 44 16.83 10.61 4.28
CA HIS A 44 17.22 11.31 3.06
C HIS A 44 17.57 10.34 1.94
N ASP A 45 18.45 9.38 2.21
CA ASP A 45 18.89 8.40 1.23
C ASP A 45 17.75 7.48 0.81
N GLY A 46 16.88 7.09 1.76
CA GLY A 46 15.67 6.33 1.48
C GLY A 46 14.66 7.07 0.61
N PHE A 47 14.53 8.38 0.77
CA PHE A 47 13.66 9.21 -0.06
C PHE A 47 14.21 9.38 -1.49
N LEU A 48 15.49 9.74 -1.64
CA LEU A 48 16.11 10.01 -2.93
C LEU A 48 16.43 8.74 -3.73
N GLY A 49 16.82 7.66 -3.05
CA GLY A 49 17.04 6.35 -3.66
C GLY A 49 15.75 5.55 -3.88
N GLY A 50 14.61 6.04 -3.36
CA GLY A 50 13.33 5.39 -3.52
C GLY A 50 12.79 5.49 -4.96
N ASN A 51 12.27 4.38 -5.46
CA ASN A 51 11.59 4.32 -6.76
C ASN A 51 10.06 4.40 -6.60
N GLY A 52 9.36 4.72 -7.69
CA GLY A 52 7.90 4.70 -7.74
C GLY A 52 7.26 6.04 -7.40
N ALA A 53 6.01 6.00 -6.91
CA ALA A 53 5.24 7.20 -6.63
C ALA A 53 5.76 7.92 -5.38
N LEU A 54 5.39 9.19 -5.20
CA LEU A 54 5.77 9.98 -4.03
C LEU A 54 5.45 9.26 -2.70
N ALA A 55 4.30 8.60 -2.62
CA ALA A 55 3.89 7.81 -1.46
C ALA A 55 4.90 6.70 -1.11
N ASP A 56 5.41 5.96 -2.09
CA ASP A 56 6.37 4.88 -1.87
C ASP A 56 7.70 5.44 -1.33
N ARG A 57 8.18 6.55 -1.90
CA ARG A 57 9.43 7.20 -1.46
C ARG A 57 9.33 7.76 -0.04
N LEU A 58 8.18 8.31 0.34
CA LEU A 58 7.94 8.80 1.70
C LEU A 58 7.96 7.64 2.72
N VAL A 59 7.30 6.52 2.42
CA VAL A 59 7.32 5.34 3.29
C VAL A 59 8.72 4.71 3.33
N ALA A 60 9.45 4.69 2.21
CA ALA A 60 10.83 4.22 2.15
C ALA A 60 11.77 5.05 3.04
N ALA A 61 11.58 6.37 3.07
CA ALA A 61 12.30 7.27 3.96
C ALA A 61 12.06 6.92 5.44
N LEU A 62 10.80 6.79 5.85
CA LEU A 62 10.44 6.39 7.22
C LEU A 62 11.10 5.05 7.60
N ALA A 63 11.00 4.06 6.72
CA ALA A 63 11.59 2.75 6.95
C ALA A 63 13.12 2.80 7.07
N ALA A 64 13.78 3.70 6.33
CA ALA A 64 15.22 3.87 6.39
C ALA A 64 15.68 4.52 7.71
N GLY A 65 14.97 5.56 8.16
CA GLY A 65 15.23 6.19 9.46
C GLY A 65 15.02 5.22 10.63
N GLU A 66 13.96 4.42 10.57
CA GLU A 66 13.66 3.43 11.61
C GLU A 66 14.75 2.35 11.72
N ARG A 67 15.26 1.86 10.59
CA ARG A 67 16.31 0.82 10.54
C ARG A 67 17.61 1.21 11.23
N VAL A 68 17.93 2.50 11.31
CA VAL A 68 19.15 3.01 11.95
C VAL A 68 18.91 3.54 13.38
N GLY A 69 17.74 3.26 13.95
CA GLY A 69 17.41 3.50 15.35
C GLY A 69 16.22 4.42 15.60
N GLY A 70 15.79 5.20 14.59
CA GLY A 70 14.61 6.04 14.68
C GLY A 70 14.57 6.98 15.89
N GLN A 71 13.37 7.15 16.46
CA GLN A 71 13.16 7.93 17.68
C GLN A 71 13.68 7.17 18.91
N ARG A 72 14.39 7.88 19.79
CA ARG A 72 15.05 7.29 20.97
C ARG A 72 14.09 6.60 21.94
N THR A 73 12.87 7.11 22.06
CA THR A 73 11.83 6.57 22.95
C THR A 73 11.05 5.41 22.32
N GLY A 74 11.44 4.96 21.12
CA GLY A 74 10.70 3.97 20.34
C GLY A 74 9.64 4.60 19.45
N LYS A 75 8.88 3.72 18.80
CA LYS A 75 7.86 4.01 17.79
C LYS A 75 6.50 3.55 18.29
N MET A 76 5.46 4.26 17.87
CA MET A 76 4.06 3.95 18.23
C MET A 76 3.08 4.26 17.11
N SER A 77 3.37 5.28 16.30
CA SER A 77 2.49 5.74 15.24
C SER A 77 3.27 6.06 13.97
N ALA A 78 2.57 6.03 12.84
CA ALA A 78 3.06 6.48 11.55
C ALA A 78 1.89 6.98 10.70
N ALA A 79 2.13 7.99 9.87
CA ALA A 79 1.10 8.55 9.01
C ALA A 79 1.67 8.94 7.64
N LEU A 80 0.82 8.89 6.63
CA LEU A 80 1.13 9.30 5.26
C LEU A 80 0.00 10.19 4.74
N LEU A 81 0.35 11.38 4.27
CA LEU A 81 -0.55 12.29 3.57
C LEU A 81 0.04 12.69 2.23
N VAL A 82 -0.67 12.39 1.13
CA VAL A 82 -0.31 12.81 -0.22
C VAL A 82 -1.53 13.46 -0.87
N ARG A 83 -1.35 14.68 -1.37
CA ARG A 83 -2.40 15.44 -2.05
C ARG A 83 -2.09 15.60 -3.53
N THR A 84 -3.11 15.47 -4.35
CA THR A 84 -3.06 15.76 -5.78
C THR A 84 -3.62 17.14 -6.06
N PRO A 85 -3.23 17.82 -7.15
CA PRO A 85 -3.79 19.13 -7.50
C PRO A 85 -5.32 19.09 -7.70
N GLN A 86 -5.85 17.95 -8.13
CA GLN A 86 -7.28 17.73 -8.37
C GLN A 86 -8.04 17.34 -7.08
N GLY A 87 -7.33 16.91 -6.05
CA GLY A 87 -7.90 16.39 -4.81
C GLY A 87 -8.73 15.12 -5.00
N GLY A 88 -9.51 14.79 -3.97
CA GLY A 88 -10.53 13.74 -4.01
C GLY A 88 -9.95 12.33 -3.79
N PHE A 89 -10.49 11.34 -4.50
CA PHE A 89 -10.19 9.92 -4.27
C PHE A 89 -8.74 9.52 -4.60
N GLN A 90 -7.99 10.38 -5.28
CA GLN A 90 -6.58 10.18 -5.61
C GLN A 90 -5.65 10.57 -4.46
N ASP A 91 -6.17 11.33 -3.48
CA ASP A 91 -5.42 11.71 -2.30
C ASP A 91 -5.27 10.51 -1.37
N ILE A 92 -4.11 10.43 -0.71
CA ILE A 92 -3.78 9.37 0.23
C ILE A 92 -3.74 9.99 1.62
N ASN A 93 -4.49 9.42 2.56
CA ASN A 93 -4.44 9.76 3.99
C ASN A 93 -4.52 8.47 4.79
N LEU A 94 -3.37 7.96 5.22
CA LEU A 94 -3.23 6.70 5.93
C LEU A 94 -2.60 6.96 7.30
N ARG A 95 -3.11 6.28 8.32
CA ARG A 95 -2.67 6.47 9.70
C ARG A 95 -2.64 5.14 10.43
N ILE A 96 -1.54 4.90 11.12
CA ILE A 96 -1.40 3.91 12.19
C ILE A 96 -1.26 4.72 13.47
N ASP A 97 -2.33 4.78 14.27
CA ASP A 97 -2.33 5.61 15.48
C ASP A 97 -1.68 4.89 16.67
N ALA A 98 -1.66 3.55 16.69
CA ALA A 98 -0.99 2.75 17.71
C ALA A 98 -0.63 1.35 17.18
N ALA A 99 0.67 1.06 17.08
CA ALA A 99 1.20 -0.25 16.74
C ALA A 99 2.62 -0.42 17.28
N SER A 100 3.05 -1.67 17.49
CA SER A 100 4.44 -1.97 17.79
C SER A 100 5.35 -1.73 16.59
N GLU A 101 4.84 -1.97 15.37
CA GLU A 101 5.57 -1.83 14.10
C GLU A 101 4.82 -0.89 13.12
N PRO A 102 4.71 0.41 13.43
CA PRO A 102 3.82 1.32 12.73
C PRO A 102 4.25 1.62 11.29
N VAL A 103 5.54 1.63 10.96
CA VAL A 103 6.01 1.89 9.58
C VAL A 103 5.76 0.69 8.66
N PRO A 104 6.07 -0.57 9.05
CA PRO A 104 5.63 -1.74 8.30
C PRO A 104 4.11 -1.80 8.10
N GLU A 105 3.32 -1.48 9.12
CA GLU A 105 1.85 -1.44 9.00
C GLU A 105 1.38 -0.30 8.07
N LEU A 106 2.03 0.86 8.10
CA LEU A 106 1.74 1.95 7.17
C LEU A 106 2.06 1.56 5.71
N ARG A 107 3.15 0.83 5.47
CA ARG A 107 3.45 0.27 4.14
C ARG A 107 2.34 -0.68 3.69
N HIS A 108 1.89 -1.55 4.58
CA HIS A 108 0.80 -2.47 4.27
C HIS A 108 -0.50 -1.72 3.92
N LEU A 109 -0.88 -0.68 4.66
CA LEU A 109 -2.02 0.17 4.29
C LEU A 109 -1.84 0.83 2.92
N LEU A 110 -0.62 1.25 2.58
CA LEU A 110 -0.31 1.79 1.25
C LEU A 110 -0.45 0.72 0.16
N ASP A 111 -0.01 -0.52 0.40
CA ASP A 111 -0.21 -1.65 -0.51
C ASP A 111 -1.71 -1.86 -0.79
N LEU A 112 -2.54 -1.89 0.26
CA LEU A 112 -3.99 -2.03 0.11
C LEU A 112 -4.61 -0.86 -0.66
N ASN A 113 -4.21 0.38 -0.37
CA ASN A 113 -4.65 1.55 -1.13
C ASN A 113 -4.31 1.43 -2.63
N GLN A 114 -3.07 1.03 -2.94
CA GLN A 114 -2.60 0.81 -4.31
C GLN A 114 -3.34 -0.36 -4.97
N ALA A 115 -3.64 -1.44 -4.25
CA ALA A 115 -4.43 -2.56 -4.75
C ALA A 115 -5.84 -2.14 -5.16
N ASN A 116 -6.51 -1.30 -4.36
CA ASN A 116 -7.82 -0.76 -4.71
C ASN A 116 -7.77 0.12 -5.98
N SER A 117 -6.74 0.97 -6.06
CA SER A 117 -6.49 1.82 -7.22
C SER A 117 -6.21 1.01 -8.49
N ALA A 118 -5.42 -0.05 -8.38
CA ALA A 118 -5.14 -1.00 -9.44
C ALA A 118 -6.42 -1.73 -9.90
N MET A 119 -7.25 -2.20 -8.97
CA MET A 119 -8.55 -2.81 -9.29
C MET A 119 -9.49 -1.82 -10.02
N GLY A 120 -9.45 -0.54 -9.66
CA GLY A 120 -10.15 0.52 -10.38
C GLY A 120 -9.62 0.72 -11.82
N ARG A 121 -8.30 0.64 -12.02
CA ARG A 121 -7.66 0.67 -13.35
C ARG A 121 -8.06 -0.54 -14.19
N THR A 122 -8.11 -1.74 -13.61
CA THR A 122 -8.57 -2.95 -14.29
C THR A 122 -9.95 -2.75 -14.92
N GLY A 123 -10.94 -2.30 -14.13
CA GLY A 123 -12.30 -2.09 -14.64
C GLY A 123 -12.39 -0.98 -15.70
N ARG A 124 -11.56 0.06 -15.62
CA ARG A 124 -11.49 1.12 -16.64
C ARG A 124 -10.90 0.60 -17.95
N ALA A 125 -9.76 -0.10 -17.89
CA ALA A 125 -9.08 -0.66 -19.05
C ALA A 125 -9.98 -1.65 -19.81
N GLN A 126 -10.75 -2.47 -19.08
CA GLN A 126 -11.74 -3.36 -19.68
C GLN A 126 -12.82 -2.64 -20.46
N ARG A 127 -13.42 -1.58 -19.89
CA ARG A 127 -14.44 -0.78 -20.60
C ARG A 127 -13.89 -0.11 -21.86
N GLN A 128 -12.58 0.10 -21.91
CA GLN A 128 -11.87 0.66 -23.06
C GLN A 128 -11.39 -0.42 -24.05
N GLY A 129 -11.64 -1.71 -23.78
CA GLY A 129 -11.18 -2.82 -24.62
C GLY A 129 -9.67 -3.08 -24.55
N ASN A 130 -8.96 -2.49 -23.58
CA ASN A 130 -7.52 -2.67 -23.45
C ASN A 130 -7.20 -3.86 -22.53
N ALA A 131 -7.12 -5.05 -23.13
CA ALA A 131 -6.91 -6.31 -22.41
C ALA A 131 -5.56 -6.37 -21.69
N GLU A 132 -4.48 -5.87 -22.31
CA GLU A 132 -3.14 -5.88 -21.73
C GLU A 132 -3.08 -5.02 -20.45
N GLN A 133 -3.59 -3.79 -20.51
CA GLN A 133 -3.64 -2.91 -19.34
C GLN A 133 -4.56 -3.47 -18.25
N ALA A 134 -5.68 -4.10 -18.63
CA ALA A 134 -6.58 -4.74 -17.67
C ALA A 134 -5.88 -5.89 -16.93
N GLN A 135 -5.18 -6.75 -17.66
CA GLN A 135 -4.44 -7.86 -17.08
C GLN A 135 -3.31 -7.37 -16.17
N GLY A 136 -2.49 -6.42 -16.62
CA GLY A 136 -1.41 -5.85 -15.82
C GLY A 136 -1.91 -5.22 -14.51
N ALA A 137 -2.98 -4.43 -14.58
CA ALA A 137 -3.58 -3.82 -13.39
C ALA A 137 -4.23 -4.86 -12.45
N LEU A 138 -4.82 -5.93 -12.99
CA LEU A 138 -5.38 -7.01 -12.18
C LEU A 138 -4.27 -7.76 -11.43
N SER A 139 -3.18 -8.12 -12.10
CA SER A 139 -2.03 -8.77 -11.49
C SER A 139 -1.42 -7.91 -10.38
N GLU A 140 -1.31 -6.60 -10.60
CA GLU A 140 -0.86 -5.65 -9.57
C GLU A 140 -1.81 -5.62 -8.37
N ALA A 141 -3.12 -5.54 -8.60
CA ALA A 141 -4.12 -5.54 -7.53
C ALA A 141 -4.06 -6.79 -6.67
N LEU A 142 -3.97 -7.97 -7.28
CA LEU A 142 -3.91 -9.26 -6.58
C LEU A 142 -2.60 -9.42 -5.79
N ARG A 143 -1.47 -8.92 -6.33
CA ARG A 143 -0.18 -8.97 -5.64
C ARG A 143 -0.15 -8.10 -4.39
N LEU A 144 -0.70 -6.91 -4.46
CA LEU A 144 -0.69 -5.92 -3.38
C LEU A 144 -1.77 -6.19 -2.33
N GLY A 145 -2.96 -6.62 -2.75
CA GLY A 145 -4.11 -6.92 -1.89
C GLY A 145 -4.26 -8.39 -1.55
N VAL A 146 -3.13 -9.11 -1.38
CA VAL A 146 -3.12 -10.58 -1.23
C VAL A 146 -3.96 -11.08 -0.05
N ASP A 147 -4.03 -10.30 1.01
CA ASP A 147 -4.76 -10.57 2.25
C ASP A 147 -6.05 -9.76 2.39
N TRP A 148 -6.45 -9.04 1.33
CA TRP A 148 -7.70 -8.27 1.32
C TRP A 148 -8.78 -9.00 0.52
N ASP A 149 -9.69 -9.64 1.26
CA ASP A 149 -10.82 -10.40 0.73
C ASP A 149 -11.64 -9.67 -0.36
N CYS A 150 -11.87 -8.36 -0.19
CA CYS A 150 -12.55 -7.50 -1.17
C CYS A 150 -11.89 -7.49 -2.55
N ILE A 151 -10.55 -7.54 -2.62
CA ILE A 151 -9.81 -7.54 -3.89
C ILE A 151 -10.04 -8.86 -4.63
N TRP A 152 -9.95 -9.99 -3.92
CA TRP A 152 -10.20 -11.31 -4.48
C TRP A 152 -11.66 -11.51 -4.91
N ARG A 153 -12.61 -11.03 -4.11
CA ARG A 153 -14.03 -11.03 -4.49
C ARG A 153 -14.28 -10.23 -5.78
N ARG A 154 -13.71 -9.03 -5.89
CA ARG A 154 -13.84 -8.20 -7.09
C ARG A 154 -13.20 -8.86 -8.30
N ALA A 155 -12.04 -9.49 -8.13
CA ALA A 155 -11.39 -10.25 -9.19
C ALA A 155 -12.25 -11.44 -9.67
N ALA A 156 -12.90 -12.18 -8.76
CA ALA A 156 -13.79 -13.28 -9.14
C ALA A 156 -14.95 -12.81 -10.03
N ARG A 157 -15.67 -11.77 -9.60
CA ARG A 157 -16.79 -11.21 -10.38
C ARG A 157 -16.34 -10.68 -11.74
N LEU A 158 -15.17 -10.04 -11.77
CA LEU A 158 -14.56 -9.53 -12.99
C LEU A 158 -14.24 -10.66 -13.98
N GLN A 159 -13.61 -11.73 -13.51
CA GLN A 159 -13.27 -12.88 -14.35
C GLN A 159 -14.53 -13.58 -14.88
N MET A 160 -15.60 -13.65 -14.09
CA MET A 160 -16.90 -14.14 -14.58
C MET A 160 -17.47 -13.25 -15.69
N ALA A 161 -17.41 -11.93 -15.54
CA ALA A 161 -17.87 -10.99 -16.56
C ALA A 161 -17.07 -11.11 -17.88
N LEU A 162 -15.82 -11.59 -17.82
CA LEU A 162 -14.99 -11.89 -18.98
C LEU A 162 -15.18 -13.31 -19.56
N GLY A 163 -15.97 -14.18 -18.91
CA GLY A 163 -16.06 -15.59 -19.28
C GLY A 163 -14.82 -16.42 -18.91
N HIS A 164 -13.94 -15.91 -18.04
CA HIS A 164 -12.72 -16.57 -17.59
C HIS A 164 -12.94 -17.47 -16.37
N SER A 165 -13.62 -18.60 -16.57
CA SER A 165 -14.02 -19.51 -15.48
C SER A 165 -12.87 -20.00 -14.59
N ASN A 166 -11.67 -20.22 -15.15
CA ASN A 166 -10.50 -20.64 -14.37
C ASN A 166 -10.01 -19.55 -13.42
N GLY A 167 -9.89 -18.31 -13.92
CA GLY A 167 -9.49 -17.17 -13.11
C GLY A 167 -10.52 -16.84 -12.03
N ALA A 168 -11.81 -16.97 -12.35
CA ALA A 168 -12.89 -16.78 -11.37
C ALA A 168 -12.81 -17.81 -10.23
N ARG A 169 -12.58 -19.09 -10.55
CA ARG A 169 -12.41 -20.14 -9.53
C ARG A 169 -11.21 -19.90 -8.62
N GLN A 170 -10.07 -19.52 -9.19
CA GLN A 170 -8.87 -19.19 -8.40
C GLN A 170 -9.10 -18.00 -7.47
N ALA A 171 -9.77 -16.95 -7.97
CA ALA A 171 -10.08 -15.79 -7.15
C ALA A 171 -11.11 -16.10 -6.05
N LEU A 172 -12.15 -16.91 -6.34
CA LEU A 172 -13.11 -17.39 -5.34
C LEU A 172 -12.46 -18.28 -4.29
N ALA A 173 -11.48 -19.09 -4.68
CA ALA A 173 -10.69 -19.93 -3.78
C ALA A 173 -9.90 -19.09 -2.78
N ALA A 174 -9.15 -18.09 -3.27
CA ALA A 174 -8.40 -17.17 -2.43
C ALA A 174 -9.34 -16.34 -1.51
N PHE A 175 -10.46 -15.85 -2.07
CA PHE A 175 -11.47 -15.14 -1.30
C PHE A 175 -12.06 -16.02 -0.18
N ALA A 176 -12.39 -17.28 -0.46
CA ALA A 176 -12.93 -18.22 0.53
C ALA A 176 -11.93 -18.58 1.63
N HIS A 177 -10.62 -18.52 1.34
CA HIS A 177 -9.59 -18.71 2.36
C HIS A 177 -9.54 -17.54 3.35
N LEU A 178 -9.68 -16.30 2.86
CA LEU A 178 -9.63 -15.09 3.68
C LEU A 178 -10.94 -14.86 4.44
N ASN A 179 -12.08 -15.12 3.82
CA ASN A 179 -13.40 -14.88 4.39
C ASN A 179 -14.42 -15.97 3.98
N PRO A 180 -14.40 -17.13 4.66
CA PRO A 180 -15.24 -18.27 4.30
C PRO A 180 -16.74 -17.96 4.33
N ALA A 181 -17.19 -17.21 5.34
CA ALA A 181 -18.60 -16.88 5.53
C ALA A 181 -19.12 -15.99 4.39
N TRP A 182 -18.36 -14.95 4.01
CA TRP A 182 -18.76 -14.10 2.90
C TRP A 182 -18.65 -14.80 1.55
N ALA A 183 -17.64 -15.64 1.36
CA ALA A 183 -17.51 -16.44 0.13
C ALA A 183 -18.65 -17.43 -0.07
N GLN A 184 -19.22 -18.00 1.01
CA GLN A 184 -20.40 -18.86 0.92
C GLN A 184 -21.61 -18.09 0.38
N LEU A 185 -21.84 -16.86 0.85
CA LEU A 185 -22.90 -15.98 0.35
C LEU A 185 -22.65 -15.57 -1.11
N GLU A 186 -21.41 -15.21 -1.44
CA GLU A 186 -21.03 -14.78 -2.79
C GLU A 186 -21.27 -15.88 -3.83
N ARG A 187 -21.01 -17.16 -3.52
CA ARG A 187 -21.24 -18.29 -4.45
C ARG A 187 -22.70 -18.52 -4.80
N GLN A 188 -23.64 -18.01 -4.00
CA GLN A 188 -25.08 -18.11 -4.28
C GLN A 188 -25.53 -17.10 -5.35
N ASP A 189 -24.68 -16.13 -5.69
CA ASP A 189 -24.98 -15.16 -6.74
C ASP A 189 -25.13 -15.86 -8.11
N PRO A 190 -26.21 -15.60 -8.87
CA PRO A 190 -26.44 -16.20 -10.19
C PRO A 190 -25.28 -16.00 -11.17
N LEU A 191 -24.43 -14.99 -10.96
CA LEU A 191 -23.19 -14.78 -11.71
C LEU A 191 -22.32 -16.03 -11.77
N TYR A 192 -22.33 -16.88 -10.74
CA TYR A 192 -21.49 -18.07 -10.64
C TYR A 192 -22.20 -19.35 -11.08
N ALA A 193 -23.45 -19.30 -11.54
CA ALA A 193 -24.21 -20.51 -11.92
C ALA A 193 -23.53 -21.33 -13.03
N ALA A 194 -22.69 -20.70 -13.86
CA ALA A 194 -21.92 -21.37 -14.91
C ALA A 194 -20.64 -22.06 -14.40
N LEU A 195 -20.25 -21.88 -13.12
CA LEU A 195 -19.13 -22.58 -12.53
C LEU A 195 -19.58 -23.96 -12.04
N PRO A 196 -18.90 -25.06 -12.42
CA PRO A 196 -19.18 -26.38 -11.88
C PRO A 196 -19.06 -26.39 -10.34
N SER A 197 -19.92 -27.15 -9.66
CA SER A 197 -20.00 -27.15 -8.19
C SER A 197 -18.73 -27.62 -7.47
N ASP A 198 -17.80 -28.30 -8.16
CA ASP A 198 -16.73 -29.02 -7.49
C ASP A 198 -15.36 -28.83 -8.14
N ALA A 199 -14.51 -28.08 -7.43
CA ALA A 199 -13.09 -28.41 -7.30
C ALA A 199 -12.53 -27.70 -6.05
N PRO A 200 -11.81 -28.40 -5.16
CA PRO A 200 -11.18 -27.76 -4.01
C PRO A 200 -10.16 -26.70 -4.47
N PRO A 201 -9.99 -25.60 -3.71
CA PRO A 201 -9.03 -24.56 -4.03
C PRO A 201 -7.60 -25.13 -4.07
N GLN A 202 -6.88 -24.93 -5.18
CA GLN A 202 -5.41 -25.08 -5.16
C GLN A 202 -4.85 -23.93 -4.31
N SER A 203 -3.98 -24.26 -3.35
CA SER A 203 -3.40 -23.32 -2.40
C SER A 203 -2.76 -22.12 -3.10
N PRO A 204 -2.90 -20.89 -2.55
CA PRO A 204 -2.22 -19.73 -3.10
C PRO A 204 -0.68 -19.91 -3.01
N PRO A 205 0.10 -19.26 -3.89
CA PRO A 205 1.56 -19.31 -3.81
C PRO A 205 2.02 -18.71 -2.47
N SER A 206 2.83 -19.47 -1.73
CA SER A 206 3.47 -19.00 -0.51
C SER A 206 4.49 -17.90 -0.82
N ARG A 207 4.67 -16.95 0.11
CA ARG A 207 5.79 -16.02 0.05
C ARG A 207 7.09 -16.81 0.12
N SER A 208 7.97 -16.63 -0.87
CA SER A 208 9.39 -16.93 -0.71
C SER A 208 9.92 -16.09 0.45
N GLN A 209 10.59 -16.73 1.40
CA GLN A 209 11.29 -16.05 2.51
C GLN A 209 12.41 -15.16 1.97
#